data_AF-A0A443Z295-F1
#
_entry.id   AF-A0A443Z295-F1
#
_cell.length_a   1.000
_cell.length_b   1.000
_cell.length_c   1.000
_cell.angle_alpha   90.00
_cell.angle_beta   90.00
_cell.angle_gamma   90.00
#
_symmetry.space_group_name_H-M   'P 1'
#
loop_
_entity.id
_entity.type
_entity.pdbx_description
1 polymer ?
#
loop_
_entity_poly.entity_id
_entity_poly.type
_entity_poly.pdbx_seq_one_letter_code
_entity_poly.pdbx_strand_id
1 'polypeptide(L)'
;MKKLLMLVLLSLYAGMALAQKEATKVNIEITGIKPDSIWATGNNKAFFTKPDQNNRYVLHYSLDKPLQVRVGFDKPVKRELTLYLEKGAQLNVISDFDQNSSFSGKGAEETKLLNECIQAYQTAYQAKQKEIGNTILSIEDAIKTYCDLGQVKLNMLEANRQKVSAAFYEECKISFISDKLSLPIIFPRYYVTPEKKLSACIPPSYWTLGNEVKIDDKFVSSANYVAFMAHVFPVFLSNRERFEQGTLDQALSTEEDLKFKIALLEKTYPEHLKRIALFEMIKYTIGKSKDLAQLKPFMDDYIAKYATEIQKKELTDAYLKMDKLSSGKMAPEFTLKSLEGKDVSLKDFRGKVVYIDFWASWCSPCRYEMKNGSPKLHAKFKDNKDVVFLYISVDSKIDAWKKAIADDKIEGIHLLSQAKSSSDSPIAKAFNVSGIPHYAIIGRNGRIFDNDAPRPSQDITVTRIKEALNQAN
;
A
#
# COMPACT_ATOMS: atom_id res chain seq x y z
N MET A 1 14.62 9.79 55.90
CA MET A 1 14.61 10.35 54.53
C MET A 1 15.77 9.88 53.64
N LYS A 2 17.05 10.01 54.04
CA LYS A 2 18.20 9.58 53.19
C LYS A 2 18.21 8.09 52.79
N LYS A 3 17.84 7.16 53.69
CA LYS A 3 17.72 5.72 53.37
C LYS A 3 16.59 5.39 52.39
N LEU A 4 15.47 6.12 52.46
CA LEU A 4 14.32 5.92 51.55
C LEU A 4 14.64 6.46 50.14
N LEU A 5 15.34 7.60 50.06
CA LEU A 5 15.81 8.17 48.78
C LEU A 5 16.82 7.25 48.08
N MET A 6 17.71 6.59 48.84
CA MET A 6 18.71 5.65 48.30
C MET A 6 18.07 4.37 47.77
N LEU A 7 17.05 3.83 48.46
CA LEU A 7 16.29 2.66 48.01
C LEU A 7 15.45 2.93 46.75
N VAL A 8 14.89 4.13 46.61
CA VAL A 8 14.17 4.57 45.40
C VAL A 8 15.13 4.80 44.23
N LEU A 9 16.32 5.33 44.48
CA LEU A 9 17.37 5.47 43.44
C LEU A 9 17.95 4.12 43.01
N LEU A 10 18.12 3.17 43.94
CA LEU A 10 18.56 1.80 43.63
C LEU A 10 17.49 0.99 42.90
N SER A 11 16.20 1.18 43.18
CA SER A 11 15.10 0.54 42.44
C SER A 11 14.89 1.16 41.06
N LEU A 12 15.09 2.47 40.89
CA LEU A 12 15.15 3.14 39.59
C LEU A 12 16.36 2.69 38.75
N TYR A 13 17.54 2.54 39.37
CA TYR A 13 18.73 2.01 38.69
C TYR A 13 18.59 0.52 38.36
N ALA A 14 18.01 -0.29 39.25
CA ALA A 14 17.72 -1.69 38.97
C ALA A 14 16.66 -1.83 37.86
N GLY A 15 15.62 -0.97 37.86
CA GLY A 15 14.61 -0.91 36.80
C GLY A 15 15.18 -0.47 35.45
N MET A 16 16.08 0.52 35.42
CA MET A 16 16.78 0.93 34.20
C MET A 16 17.80 -0.12 33.72
N ALA A 17 18.49 -0.81 34.63
CA ALA A 17 19.42 -1.90 34.30
C ALA A 17 18.72 -3.20 33.87
N LEU A 18 17.51 -3.47 34.40
CA LEU A 18 16.64 -4.57 33.95
C LEU A 18 15.99 -4.24 32.60
N ALA A 19 15.56 -3.00 32.37
CA ALA A 19 15.07 -2.54 31.07
C ALA A 19 16.16 -2.55 29.98
N GLN A 20 17.43 -2.29 30.35
CA GLN A 20 18.57 -2.45 29.44
C GLN A 20 18.93 -3.92 29.15
N LYS A 21 18.56 -4.87 30.02
CA LYS A 21 18.90 -6.30 29.87
C LYS A 21 17.96 -7.09 28.96
N GLU A 22 16.80 -6.56 28.59
CA GLU A 22 15.84 -7.26 27.71
C GLU A 22 15.71 -6.66 26.29
N ALA A 23 16.44 -5.59 25.97
CA ALA A 23 16.36 -4.95 24.66
C ALA A 23 17.02 -5.83 23.57
N THR A 24 16.27 -6.16 22.52
CA THR A 24 16.81 -6.77 21.31
C THR A 24 17.65 -5.73 20.57
N LYS A 25 18.89 -6.09 20.22
CA LYS A 25 19.85 -5.20 19.58
C LYS A 25 20.34 -5.81 18.28
N VAL A 26 20.41 -4.98 17.25
CA VAL A 26 21.05 -5.33 15.97
C VAL A 26 22.23 -4.39 15.76
N ASN A 27 23.43 -4.95 15.57
CA ASN A 27 24.60 -4.20 15.13
C ASN A 27 24.82 -4.50 13.64
N ILE A 28 24.86 -3.46 12.82
CA ILE A 28 25.03 -3.57 11.37
C ILE A 28 26.31 -2.85 10.97
N GLU A 29 27.22 -3.57 10.35
CA GLU A 29 28.38 -3.04 9.66
C GLU A 29 28.18 -3.18 8.16
N ILE A 30 28.26 -2.05 7.44
CA ILE A 30 28.07 -2.03 5.98
C ILE A 30 29.43 -2.02 5.31
N THR A 31 29.70 -3.02 4.47
CA THR A 31 30.93 -3.10 3.70
C THR A 31 30.76 -2.41 2.35
N GLY A 32 31.79 -1.68 1.92
CA GLY A 32 31.76 -0.91 0.66
C GLY A 32 31.06 0.45 0.80
N ILE A 33 29.76 0.51 0.45
CA ILE A 33 29.01 1.77 0.44
C ILE A 33 28.75 2.25 1.87
N LYS A 34 28.99 3.54 2.12
CA LYS A 34 28.73 4.18 3.42
C LYS A 34 27.54 5.15 3.29
N PRO A 35 26.30 4.70 3.50
CA PRO A 35 25.14 5.58 3.42
C PRO A 35 25.07 6.51 4.64
N ASP A 36 24.62 7.76 4.46
CA ASP A 36 24.48 8.71 5.58
C ASP A 36 23.48 8.22 6.65
N SER A 37 22.50 7.42 6.23
CA SER A 37 21.54 6.74 7.09
C SER A 37 21.04 5.45 6.45
N ILE A 38 20.57 4.54 7.30
CA ILE A 38 19.74 3.41 6.87
C ILE A 38 18.32 3.60 7.39
N TRP A 39 17.36 3.00 6.69
CA TRP A 39 16.00 2.81 7.17
C TRP A 39 15.82 1.39 7.71
N ALA A 40 14.95 1.26 8.69
CA ALA A 40 14.46 -0.02 9.18
C ALA A 40 12.93 0.03 9.25
N THR A 41 12.26 -1.03 8.80
CA THR A 41 10.80 -1.16 8.81
C THR A 41 10.37 -2.51 9.37
N GLY A 42 9.46 -2.47 10.34
CA GLY A 42 8.85 -3.63 10.97
C GLY A 42 7.68 -3.19 11.84
N ASN A 43 6.62 -4.01 11.91
CA ASN A 43 5.41 -3.71 12.70
C ASN A 43 4.79 -2.33 12.39
N ASN A 44 4.65 -2.00 11.10
CA ASN A 44 4.08 -0.73 10.60
C ASN A 44 4.80 0.56 11.06
N LYS A 45 6.04 0.45 11.54
CA LYS A 45 6.89 1.58 11.89
C LYS A 45 8.13 1.55 11.01
N ALA A 46 8.42 2.69 10.38
CA ALA A 46 9.69 2.94 9.72
C ALA A 46 10.45 3.99 10.51
N PHE A 47 11.75 3.80 10.69
CA PHE A 47 12.63 4.81 11.27
C PHE A 47 13.99 4.79 10.57
N PHE A 48 14.72 5.89 10.72
CA PHE A 48 16.06 6.05 10.17
C PHE A 48 17.08 6.05 11.30
N THR A 49 18.23 5.43 11.06
CA THR A 49 19.36 5.51 11.99
C THR A 49 20.62 5.94 11.26
N LYS A 50 21.45 6.73 11.94
CA LYS A 50 22.77 7.19 11.47
C LYS A 50 23.86 6.26 12.03
N PRO A 51 25.04 6.20 11.38
CA PRO A 51 26.14 5.41 11.93
C PRO A 51 26.69 6.02 13.23
N ASP A 52 27.24 5.17 14.10
CA ASP A 52 28.03 5.55 15.26
C ASP A 52 29.44 6.05 14.85
N GLN A 53 30.26 6.43 15.83
CA GLN A 53 31.63 6.91 15.60
C GLN A 53 32.55 5.88 14.90
N ASN A 54 32.18 4.61 14.94
CA ASN A 54 32.90 3.50 14.31
C ASN A 54 32.26 3.07 12.97
N ASN A 55 31.38 3.90 12.39
CA ASN A 55 30.62 3.60 11.17
C ASN A 55 29.68 2.39 11.27
N ARG A 56 29.19 2.05 12.47
CA ARG A 56 28.21 0.96 12.67
C ARG A 56 26.81 1.52 12.92
N TYR A 57 25.81 0.85 12.41
CA TYR A 57 24.41 1.20 12.64
C TYR A 57 23.84 0.30 13.72
N VAL A 58 23.25 0.91 14.75
CA VAL A 58 22.70 0.17 15.89
C VAL A 58 21.18 0.37 15.91
N LEU A 59 20.46 -0.74 15.92
CA LEU A 59 19.01 -0.77 16.05
C LEU A 59 18.62 -1.37 17.39
N HIS A 60 17.60 -0.80 18.01
CA HIS A 60 17.05 -1.24 19.29
C HIS A 60 15.57 -1.56 19.14
N TYR A 61 15.18 -2.75 19.61
CA TYR A 61 13.80 -3.21 19.60
C TYR A 61 13.38 -3.70 20.98
N SER A 62 12.15 -3.39 21.35
CA SER A 62 11.44 -4.04 22.46
C SER A 62 10.44 -5.00 21.84
N LEU A 63 10.65 -6.30 22.03
CA LEU A 63 9.88 -7.35 21.37
C LEU A 63 9.21 -8.24 22.39
N ASP A 64 7.88 -8.41 22.25
CA ASP A 64 7.11 -9.42 22.99
C ASP A 64 7.00 -10.74 22.21
N LYS A 65 7.20 -10.68 20.90
CA LYS A 65 7.14 -11.81 19.95
C LYS A 65 8.24 -11.66 18.89
N PRO A 66 8.64 -12.74 18.20
CA PRO A 66 9.54 -12.63 17.07
C PRO A 66 9.01 -11.66 16.00
N LEU A 67 9.94 -11.01 15.31
CA LEU A 67 9.63 -9.98 14.32
C LEU A 67 10.57 -10.07 13.12
N GLN A 68 10.01 -10.06 11.93
CA GLN A 68 10.76 -9.82 10.70
C GLN A 68 10.90 -8.31 10.45
N VAL A 69 12.12 -7.85 10.24
CA VAL A 69 12.46 -6.44 10.04
C VAL A 69 13.22 -6.27 8.73
N ARG A 70 12.73 -5.43 7.82
CA ARG A 70 13.52 -5.03 6.65
C ARG A 70 14.41 -3.85 7.00
N VAL A 71 15.67 -3.93 6.60
CA VAL A 71 16.67 -2.87 6.80
C VAL A 71 17.32 -2.55 5.45
N GLY A 72 17.63 -1.30 5.19
CA GLY A 72 18.20 -0.91 3.90
C GLY A 72 18.50 0.56 3.74
N PHE A 73 18.88 0.94 2.53
CA PHE A 73 19.11 2.32 2.11
C PHE A 73 18.75 2.49 0.64
N ASP A 74 18.38 3.70 0.23
CA ASP A 74 17.86 3.96 -1.13
C ASP A 74 18.91 4.55 -2.09
N LYS A 75 20.01 5.08 -1.58
CA LYS A 75 21.05 5.78 -2.37
C LYS A 75 22.44 5.19 -2.12
N PRO A 76 23.33 5.11 -3.14
CA PRO A 76 23.10 5.50 -4.54
C PRO A 76 22.21 4.52 -5.31
N VAL A 77 22.10 3.28 -4.85
CA VAL A 77 21.23 2.24 -5.37
C VAL A 77 20.48 1.63 -4.18
N LYS A 78 19.20 1.36 -4.35
CA LYS A 78 18.39 0.75 -3.28
C LYS A 78 18.89 -0.65 -2.96
N ARG A 79 19.21 -0.90 -1.69
CA ARG A 79 19.60 -2.23 -1.18
C ARG A 79 18.91 -2.50 0.14
N GLU A 80 18.56 -3.75 0.39
CA GLU A 80 17.84 -4.16 1.60
C GLU A 80 18.07 -5.62 1.97
N LEU A 81 17.92 -5.92 3.25
CA LEU A 81 17.91 -7.26 3.83
C LEU A 81 16.71 -7.42 4.76
N THR A 82 16.31 -8.66 5.00
CA THR A 82 15.28 -8.97 6.02
C THR A 82 15.91 -9.71 7.19
N LEU A 83 15.71 -9.22 8.40
CA LEU A 83 16.24 -9.77 9.65
C LEU A 83 15.14 -10.49 10.41
N TYR A 84 15.46 -11.61 11.06
CA TYR A 84 14.58 -12.27 12.02
C TYR A 84 15.06 -11.98 13.44
N LEU A 85 14.21 -11.30 14.22
CA LEU A 85 14.56 -10.83 15.55
C LEU A 85 13.70 -11.50 16.61
N GLU A 86 14.34 -12.02 17.65
CA GLU A 86 13.67 -12.58 18.83
C GLU A 86 13.88 -11.69 20.06
N LYS A 87 13.05 -11.87 21.09
CA LYS A 87 13.20 -11.16 22.36
C LYS A 87 14.60 -11.40 22.96
N GLY A 88 15.27 -10.30 23.30
CA GLY A 88 16.62 -10.29 23.89
C GLY A 88 17.73 -10.69 22.91
N ALA A 89 17.45 -10.83 21.61
CA ALA A 89 18.47 -11.21 20.64
C ALA A 89 19.54 -10.12 20.48
N GLN A 90 20.79 -10.57 20.30
CA GLN A 90 21.92 -9.73 19.93
C GLN A 90 22.39 -10.24 18.56
N LEU A 91 21.94 -9.59 17.49
CA LEU A 91 22.25 -9.97 16.12
C LEU A 91 23.34 -9.04 15.58
N ASN A 92 24.41 -9.60 15.03
CA ASN A 92 25.42 -8.86 14.30
C ASN A 92 25.29 -9.18 12.81
N VAL A 93 25.31 -8.13 11.99
CA VAL A 93 25.18 -8.20 10.55
C VAL A 93 26.40 -7.50 9.95
N ILE A 94 27.15 -8.19 9.11
CA ILE A 94 28.19 -7.58 8.27
C ILE A 94 27.78 -7.83 6.84
N SER A 95 27.50 -6.78 6.07
CA SER A 95 26.87 -6.93 4.76
C SER A 95 27.19 -5.82 3.77
N ASP A 96 27.32 -6.16 2.49
CA ASP A 96 27.29 -5.21 1.37
C ASP A 96 25.84 -4.91 0.89
N PHE A 97 24.85 -5.56 1.51
CA PHE A 97 23.43 -5.61 1.13
C PHE A 97 23.18 -6.15 -0.29
N ASP A 98 24.17 -6.84 -0.85
CA ASP A 98 24.08 -7.60 -2.10
C ASP A 98 24.23 -9.10 -1.78
N GLN A 99 25.31 -9.74 -2.25
CA GLN A 99 25.54 -11.18 -2.09
C GLN A 99 26.41 -11.52 -0.88
N ASN A 100 27.11 -10.56 -0.29
CA ASN A 100 28.07 -10.82 0.78
C ASN A 100 27.49 -10.35 2.11
N SER A 101 26.74 -11.23 2.75
CA SER A 101 26.18 -11.00 4.09
C SER A 101 26.59 -12.11 5.04
N SER A 102 27.01 -11.72 6.24
CA SER A 102 27.27 -12.63 7.35
C SER A 102 26.47 -12.21 8.57
N PHE A 103 25.96 -13.21 9.29
CA PHE A 103 25.09 -13.03 10.43
C PHE A 103 25.68 -13.81 11.61
N SER A 104 25.72 -13.21 12.80
CA SER A 104 26.14 -13.90 14.01
C SER A 104 25.31 -13.49 15.22
N GLY A 105 25.26 -14.37 16.22
CA GLY A 105 24.41 -14.21 17.39
C GLY A 105 23.05 -14.90 17.25
N LYS A 106 22.13 -14.58 18.15
CA LYS A 106 20.80 -15.23 18.20
C LYS A 106 19.92 -14.76 17.04
N GLY A 107 19.35 -15.70 16.29
CA GLY A 107 18.56 -15.43 15.08
C GLY A 107 19.38 -15.35 13.78
N ALA A 108 20.68 -15.67 13.82
CA ALA A 108 21.57 -15.59 12.67
C ALA A 108 21.23 -16.63 11.58
N GLU A 109 21.00 -17.89 11.95
CA GLU A 109 20.62 -18.95 11.00
C GLU A 109 19.25 -18.70 10.38
N GLU A 110 18.28 -18.26 11.18
CA GLU A 110 16.95 -17.84 10.71
C GLU A 110 17.03 -16.67 9.73
N THR A 111 17.81 -15.63 10.09
CA THR A 111 18.03 -14.47 9.23
C THR A 111 18.70 -14.88 7.92
N LYS A 112 19.72 -15.72 8.00
CA LYS A 112 20.43 -16.24 6.82
C LYS A 112 19.47 -17.00 5.91
N LEU A 113 18.75 -17.99 6.43
CA LEU A 113 17.81 -18.79 5.65
C LEU A 113 16.69 -17.94 5.03
N LEU A 114 16.18 -16.93 5.76
CA LEU A 114 15.16 -16.03 5.25
C LEU A 114 15.65 -15.28 4.00
N ASN A 115 16.88 -14.73 4.03
CA ASN A 115 17.45 -14.04 2.87
C ASN A 115 17.81 -15.01 1.75
N GLU A 116 18.28 -16.23 2.04
CA GLU A 116 18.50 -17.28 1.03
C GLU A 116 17.20 -17.65 0.30
N CYS A 117 16.08 -17.76 1.02
CA CYS A 117 14.76 -17.97 0.41
C CYS A 117 14.37 -16.82 -0.52
N ILE A 118 14.56 -15.57 -0.07
CA ILE A 118 14.25 -14.37 -0.87
C ILE A 118 15.12 -14.30 -2.13
N GLN A 119 16.43 -14.56 -2.01
CA GLN A 119 17.36 -14.54 -3.13
C GLN A 119 17.08 -15.64 -4.14
N ALA A 120 16.73 -16.84 -3.67
CA ALA A 120 16.34 -17.95 -4.55
C ALA A 120 15.09 -17.58 -5.38
N TYR A 121 14.08 -16.98 -4.75
CA TYR A 121 12.90 -16.47 -5.45
C TYR A 121 13.26 -15.38 -6.47
N GLN A 122 14.07 -14.39 -6.09
CA GLN A 122 14.46 -13.29 -6.99
C GLN A 122 15.22 -13.81 -8.21
N THR A 123 16.12 -14.77 -8.01
CA THR A 123 16.88 -15.42 -9.10
C THR A 123 15.94 -16.17 -10.05
N ALA A 124 15.02 -16.97 -9.50
CA ALA A 124 14.03 -17.69 -10.30
C ALA A 124 13.10 -16.74 -11.05
N TYR A 125 12.66 -15.65 -10.41
CA TYR A 125 11.82 -14.63 -11.01
C TYR A 125 12.52 -13.94 -12.18
N GLN A 126 13.77 -13.52 -12.03
CA GLN A 126 14.55 -12.90 -13.10
C GLN A 126 14.79 -13.86 -14.27
N ALA A 127 15.10 -15.13 -13.99
CA ALA A 127 15.24 -16.15 -15.01
C ALA A 127 13.92 -16.34 -15.79
N LYS A 128 12.80 -16.44 -15.08
CA LYS A 128 11.48 -16.61 -15.69
C LYS A 128 11.03 -15.37 -16.49
N GLN A 129 11.36 -14.18 -16.02
CA GLN A 129 11.12 -12.93 -16.75
C GLN A 129 11.89 -12.90 -18.07
N LYS A 130 13.17 -13.33 -18.07
CA LYS A 130 13.98 -13.44 -19.28
C LYS A 130 13.45 -14.50 -20.25
N GLU A 131 12.95 -15.62 -19.72
CA GLU A 131 12.33 -16.69 -20.51
C GLU A 131 11.05 -16.23 -21.22
N ILE A 132 10.14 -15.56 -20.50
CA ILE A 132 8.83 -15.12 -21.03
C ILE A 132 8.99 -13.90 -21.96
N GLY A 133 9.91 -12.98 -21.64
CA GLY A 133 10.08 -11.73 -22.36
C GLY A 133 8.82 -10.87 -22.34
N ASN A 134 8.36 -10.43 -23.51
CA ASN A 134 7.16 -9.60 -23.67
C ASN A 134 5.89 -10.43 -23.96
N THR A 135 5.95 -11.75 -23.79
CA THR A 135 4.81 -12.64 -24.09
C THR A 135 3.71 -12.46 -23.05
N ILE A 136 2.48 -12.22 -23.52
CA ILE A 136 1.30 -12.24 -22.66
C ILE A 136 0.89 -13.70 -22.45
N LEU A 137 1.05 -14.19 -21.22
CA LEU A 137 0.67 -15.55 -20.86
C LEU A 137 -0.85 -15.73 -20.86
N SER A 138 -1.29 -16.96 -21.15
CA SER A 138 -2.66 -17.38 -20.81
C SER A 138 -2.87 -17.29 -19.29
N ILE A 139 -4.13 -17.25 -18.84
CA ILE A 139 -4.44 -17.14 -17.41
C ILE A 139 -3.95 -18.37 -16.64
N GLU A 140 -4.14 -19.56 -17.22
CA GLU A 140 -3.66 -20.83 -16.68
C GLU A 140 -2.14 -20.79 -16.50
N ASP A 141 -1.41 -20.42 -17.56
CA ASP A 141 0.05 -20.38 -17.53
C ASP A 141 0.57 -19.33 -16.55
N ALA A 142 -0.13 -18.20 -16.43
CA ALA A 142 0.24 -17.16 -15.49
C ALA A 142 0.02 -17.59 -14.03
N ILE A 143 -1.15 -18.16 -13.70
CA ILE A 143 -1.43 -18.73 -12.38
C ILE A 143 -0.37 -19.77 -12.03
N LYS A 144 -0.10 -20.72 -12.94
CA LYS A 144 0.91 -21.75 -12.74
C LYS A 144 2.29 -21.14 -12.51
N THR A 145 2.70 -20.18 -13.34
CA THR A 145 4.00 -19.51 -13.23
C THR A 145 4.20 -18.84 -11.87
N TYR A 146 3.20 -18.10 -11.37
CA TYR A 146 3.32 -17.46 -10.06
C TYR A 146 3.30 -18.45 -8.90
N CYS A 147 2.50 -19.53 -8.99
CA CYS A 147 2.53 -20.61 -8.03
C CYS A 147 3.90 -21.31 -7.98
N ASP A 148 4.48 -21.62 -9.13
CA ASP A 148 5.80 -22.26 -9.25
C ASP A 148 6.90 -21.34 -8.67
N LEU A 149 6.87 -20.05 -8.99
CA LEU A 149 7.79 -19.06 -8.42
C LEU A 149 7.67 -18.98 -6.89
N GLY A 150 6.45 -18.89 -6.35
CA GLY A 150 6.22 -18.86 -4.91
C GLY A 150 6.69 -20.16 -4.22
N GLN A 151 6.57 -21.30 -4.89
CA GLN A 151 7.01 -22.60 -4.39
C GLN A 151 8.52 -22.68 -4.16
N VAL A 152 9.34 -21.88 -4.86
CA VAL A 152 10.80 -21.82 -4.67
C VAL A 152 11.16 -21.51 -3.21
N LYS A 153 10.48 -20.53 -2.59
CA LYS A 153 10.74 -20.17 -1.18
C LYS A 153 10.39 -21.30 -0.23
N LEU A 154 9.27 -21.98 -0.49
CA LEU A 154 8.80 -23.11 0.33
C LEU A 154 9.76 -24.31 0.23
N ASN A 155 10.25 -24.61 -0.97
CA ASN A 155 11.21 -25.70 -1.18
C ASN A 155 12.54 -25.42 -0.47
N MET A 156 13.03 -24.17 -0.55
CA MET A 156 14.25 -23.76 0.16
C MET A 156 14.08 -23.85 1.68
N LEU A 157 12.94 -23.38 2.20
CA LEU A 157 12.61 -23.47 3.62
C LEU A 157 12.55 -24.93 4.11
N GLU A 158 11.89 -25.82 3.34
CA GLU A 158 11.77 -27.23 3.68
C GLU A 158 13.13 -27.94 3.70
N ALA A 159 13.96 -27.71 2.67
CA ALA A 159 15.29 -28.30 2.57
C ALA A 159 16.20 -27.93 3.76
N ASN A 160 15.91 -26.81 4.43
CA ASN A 160 16.68 -26.31 5.57
C ASN A 160 15.90 -26.37 6.89
N ARG A 161 14.78 -27.10 6.94
CA ARG A 161 13.91 -27.18 8.13
C ARG A 161 14.65 -27.55 9.42
N GLN A 162 15.65 -28.42 9.34
CA GLN A 162 16.41 -28.90 10.51
C GLN A 162 17.40 -27.86 11.07
N LYS A 163 17.64 -26.75 10.35
CA LYS A 163 18.60 -25.70 10.75
C LYS A 163 17.96 -24.57 11.55
N VAL A 164 16.63 -24.52 11.64
CA VAL A 164 15.87 -23.40 12.20
C VAL A 164 14.86 -23.89 13.22
N SER A 165 14.41 -22.98 14.09
CA SER A 165 13.37 -23.31 15.05
C SER A 165 12.03 -23.67 14.37
N ALA A 166 11.24 -24.52 15.02
CA ALA A 166 9.90 -24.87 14.54
C ALA A 166 8.98 -23.64 14.44
N ALA A 167 9.13 -22.68 15.36
CA ALA A 167 8.37 -21.43 15.35
C ALA A 167 8.69 -20.59 14.11
N PHE A 168 9.99 -20.38 13.82
CA PHE A 168 10.43 -19.69 12.61
C PHE A 168 9.92 -20.38 11.33
N TYR A 169 10.06 -21.70 11.27
CA TYR A 169 9.63 -22.48 10.11
C TYR A 169 8.13 -22.31 9.84
N GLU A 170 7.27 -22.45 10.86
CA GLU A 170 5.81 -22.31 10.68
C GLU A 170 5.42 -20.88 10.29
N GLU A 171 6.08 -19.86 10.86
CA GLU A 171 5.85 -18.45 10.51
C GLU A 171 6.25 -18.14 9.06
N CYS A 172 7.44 -18.58 8.63
CA CYS A 172 7.89 -18.41 7.25
C CYS A 172 7.00 -19.18 6.27
N LYS A 173 6.63 -20.41 6.61
CA LYS A 173 5.77 -21.26 5.78
C LYS A 173 4.42 -20.59 5.52
N ILE A 174 3.75 -20.10 6.57
CA ILE A 174 2.46 -19.44 6.37
C ILE A 174 2.61 -18.14 5.57
N SER A 175 3.66 -17.36 5.83
CA SER A 175 3.93 -16.13 5.07
C SER A 175 4.19 -16.43 3.59
N PHE A 176 4.98 -17.47 3.28
CA PHE A 176 5.32 -17.80 1.90
C PHE A 176 4.14 -18.41 1.14
N ILE A 177 3.26 -19.16 1.81
CA ILE A 177 1.99 -19.60 1.22
C ILE A 177 1.11 -18.39 0.90
N SER A 178 0.96 -17.46 1.84
CA SER A 178 0.22 -16.20 1.61
C SER A 178 0.77 -15.43 0.41
N ASP A 179 2.10 -15.28 0.29
CA ASP A 179 2.72 -14.62 -0.87
C ASP A 179 2.49 -15.40 -2.17
N LYS A 180 2.69 -16.73 -2.15
CA LYS A 180 2.55 -17.63 -3.32
C LYS A 180 1.15 -17.52 -3.92
N LEU A 181 0.12 -17.48 -3.08
CA LEU A 181 -1.27 -17.49 -3.53
C LEU A 181 -1.83 -16.10 -3.82
N SER A 182 -1.16 -15.02 -3.35
CA SER A 182 -1.70 -13.66 -3.42
C SER A 182 -2.01 -13.21 -4.84
N LEU A 183 -1.03 -13.29 -5.75
CA LEU A 183 -1.24 -12.90 -7.14
C LEU A 183 -2.14 -13.90 -7.89
N PRO A 184 -1.93 -15.23 -7.83
CA PRO A 184 -2.80 -16.20 -8.50
C PRO A 184 -4.31 -16.04 -8.23
N ILE A 185 -4.69 -15.76 -6.97
CA ILE A 185 -6.10 -15.54 -6.60
C ILE A 185 -6.67 -14.28 -7.26
N ILE A 186 -5.85 -13.25 -7.40
CA ILE A 186 -6.27 -11.94 -7.88
C ILE A 186 -6.16 -11.84 -9.41
N PHE A 187 -5.30 -12.64 -10.03
CA PHE A 187 -4.90 -12.54 -11.43
C PHE A 187 -6.05 -12.56 -12.45
N PRO A 188 -7.07 -13.44 -12.33
CA PRO A 188 -8.16 -13.51 -13.30
C PRO A 188 -8.84 -12.18 -13.60
N ARG A 189 -8.92 -11.27 -12.62
CA ARG A 189 -9.54 -9.94 -12.79
C ARG A 189 -8.83 -9.09 -13.84
N TYR A 190 -7.53 -9.31 -14.07
CA TYR A 190 -6.75 -8.54 -15.04
C TYR A 190 -6.95 -9.00 -16.48
N TYR A 191 -7.65 -10.12 -16.69
CA TYR A 191 -8.00 -10.63 -18.02
C TYR A 191 -9.45 -10.37 -18.39
N VAL A 192 -10.21 -9.74 -17.51
CA VAL A 192 -11.58 -9.31 -17.80
C VAL A 192 -11.52 -8.17 -18.82
N THR A 193 -12.29 -8.33 -19.90
CA THR A 193 -12.51 -7.29 -20.92
C THR A 193 -14.02 -7.08 -21.07
N PRO A 194 -14.49 -6.05 -21.80
CA PRO A 194 -15.91 -5.91 -22.09
C PRO A 194 -16.54 -7.16 -22.74
N GLU A 195 -15.75 -7.93 -23.48
CA GLU A 195 -16.16 -9.15 -24.18
C GLU A 195 -15.93 -10.43 -23.35
N LYS A 196 -14.97 -10.40 -22.40
CA LYS A 196 -14.57 -11.55 -21.60
C LYS A 196 -14.89 -11.33 -20.12
N LYS A 197 -15.97 -11.96 -19.65
CA LYS A 197 -16.40 -11.93 -18.25
C LYS A 197 -15.46 -12.69 -17.31
N LEU A 198 -15.60 -12.47 -16.00
CA LEU A 198 -14.74 -13.08 -14.98
C LEU A 198 -14.87 -14.61 -14.97
N SER A 199 -16.07 -15.16 -15.09
CA SER A 199 -16.28 -16.62 -15.15
C SER A 199 -15.45 -17.30 -16.25
N ALA A 200 -15.33 -16.67 -17.43
CA ALA A 200 -14.51 -17.14 -18.55
C ALA A 200 -12.99 -16.92 -18.33
N CYS A 201 -12.62 -16.17 -17.30
CA CYS A 201 -11.23 -15.91 -16.91
C CYS A 201 -10.76 -16.82 -15.77
N ILE A 202 -11.63 -17.61 -15.15
CA ILE A 202 -11.25 -18.50 -14.05
C ILE A 202 -11.06 -19.93 -14.59
N PRO A 203 -9.82 -20.44 -14.70
CA PRO A 203 -9.59 -21.82 -15.08
C PRO A 203 -10.00 -22.80 -13.97
N PRO A 204 -10.25 -24.10 -14.29
CA PRO A 204 -10.57 -25.10 -13.28
C PRO A 204 -9.51 -25.23 -12.16
N SER A 205 -8.23 -25.06 -12.48
CA SER A 205 -7.12 -25.12 -11.53
C SER A 205 -7.18 -24.04 -10.44
N TYR A 206 -7.79 -22.88 -10.74
CA TYR A 206 -7.96 -21.79 -9.78
C TYR A 206 -8.68 -22.26 -8.51
N TRP A 207 -9.69 -23.11 -8.63
CA TRP A 207 -10.50 -23.55 -7.49
C TRP A 207 -9.71 -24.42 -6.49
N THR A 208 -8.56 -24.97 -6.91
CA THR A 208 -7.67 -25.76 -6.06
C THR A 208 -6.75 -24.90 -5.19
N LEU A 209 -6.59 -23.61 -5.50
CA LEU A 209 -5.69 -22.70 -4.76
C LEU A 209 -6.07 -22.59 -3.27
N GLY A 210 -7.36 -22.72 -2.96
CA GLY A 210 -7.86 -22.69 -1.59
C GLY A 210 -7.39 -23.86 -0.72
N ASN A 211 -6.94 -24.98 -1.31
CA ASN A 211 -6.55 -26.18 -0.57
C ASN A 211 -5.28 -26.00 0.27
N GLU A 212 -4.40 -25.08 -0.13
CA GLU A 212 -3.17 -24.76 0.61
C GLU A 212 -3.40 -23.74 1.74
N VAL A 213 -4.56 -23.08 1.78
CA VAL A 213 -4.85 -22.02 2.74
C VAL A 213 -5.20 -22.60 4.10
N LYS A 214 -4.45 -22.18 5.13
CA LYS A 214 -4.72 -22.50 6.53
C LYS A 214 -5.37 -21.31 7.23
N ILE A 215 -6.56 -21.50 7.79
CA ILE A 215 -7.32 -20.49 8.52
C ILE A 215 -7.15 -20.76 10.02
N ASP A 216 -6.28 -19.99 10.68
CA ASP A 216 -5.89 -20.28 12.08
C ASP A 216 -5.42 -19.00 12.80
N ASP A 217 -5.95 -18.78 14.00
CA ASP A 217 -5.64 -17.64 14.87
C ASP A 217 -4.17 -17.59 15.28
N LYS A 218 -3.47 -18.73 15.29
CA LYS A 218 -2.07 -18.75 15.71
C LYS A 218 -1.14 -17.94 14.80
N PHE A 219 -1.56 -17.65 13.57
CA PHE A 219 -0.75 -16.96 12.56
C PHE A 219 -1.03 -15.45 12.46
N VAL A 220 -1.92 -14.89 13.29
CA VAL A 220 -2.29 -13.46 13.25
C VAL A 220 -1.14 -12.50 13.57
N SER A 221 -0.02 -12.98 14.09
CA SER A 221 1.20 -12.17 14.25
C SER A 221 1.96 -11.95 12.93
N SER A 222 1.68 -12.75 11.89
CA SER A 222 2.28 -12.57 10.56
C SER A 222 1.50 -11.52 9.79
N ALA A 223 2.14 -10.39 9.50
CA ALA A 223 1.52 -9.30 8.75
C ALA A 223 1.11 -9.73 7.33
N ASN A 224 1.91 -10.57 6.67
CA ASN A 224 1.59 -11.11 5.34
C ASN A 224 0.37 -12.05 5.39
N TYR A 225 0.28 -12.88 6.43
CA TYR A 225 -0.89 -13.72 6.66
C TYR A 225 -2.15 -12.88 6.89
N VAL A 226 -2.09 -11.90 7.79
CA VAL A 226 -3.21 -11.00 8.07
C VAL A 226 -3.65 -10.25 6.81
N ALA A 227 -2.71 -9.68 6.05
CA ALA A 227 -3.02 -8.99 4.80
C ALA A 227 -3.68 -9.92 3.78
N PHE A 228 -3.18 -11.16 3.64
CA PHE A 228 -3.76 -12.16 2.76
C PHE A 228 -5.19 -12.54 3.19
N MET A 229 -5.40 -12.82 4.48
CA MET A 229 -6.71 -13.17 5.03
C MET A 229 -7.70 -12.00 5.02
N ALA A 230 -7.23 -10.75 5.09
CA ALA A 230 -8.11 -9.58 5.06
C ALA A 230 -8.46 -9.10 3.64
N HIS A 231 -7.56 -9.25 2.67
CA HIS A 231 -7.70 -8.59 1.37
C HIS A 231 -7.70 -9.51 0.15
N VAL A 232 -7.13 -10.71 0.27
CA VAL A 232 -6.98 -11.62 -0.87
C VAL A 232 -7.90 -12.83 -0.74
N PHE A 233 -7.79 -13.60 0.34
CA PHE A 233 -8.60 -14.79 0.52
C PHE A 233 -10.12 -14.53 0.53
N PRO A 234 -10.64 -13.39 1.03
CA PRO A 234 -12.06 -13.06 0.90
C PRO A 234 -12.52 -12.92 -0.56
N VAL A 235 -11.64 -12.50 -1.47
CA VAL A 235 -11.92 -12.47 -2.92
C VAL A 235 -12.08 -13.90 -3.45
N PHE A 236 -11.20 -14.82 -3.04
CA PHE A 236 -11.31 -16.23 -3.43
C PHE A 236 -12.62 -16.86 -2.92
N LEU A 237 -12.94 -16.68 -1.63
CA LEU A 237 -14.18 -17.17 -1.04
C LEU A 237 -15.40 -16.61 -1.75
N SER A 238 -15.39 -15.30 -2.04
CA SER A 238 -16.49 -14.64 -2.73
C SER A 238 -16.67 -15.15 -4.15
N ASN A 239 -15.58 -15.28 -4.92
CA ASN A 239 -15.62 -15.81 -6.28
C ASN A 239 -16.15 -17.25 -6.30
N ARG A 240 -15.74 -18.09 -5.33
CA ARG A 240 -16.17 -19.49 -5.26
C ARG A 240 -17.67 -19.61 -4.97
N GLU A 241 -18.14 -18.96 -3.91
CA GLU A 241 -19.56 -18.99 -3.53
C GLU A 241 -20.45 -18.46 -4.66
N ARG A 242 -20.03 -17.37 -5.32
CA ARG A 242 -20.79 -16.79 -6.44
C ARG A 242 -20.74 -17.63 -7.71
N PHE A 243 -19.64 -18.35 -7.94
CA PHE A 243 -19.55 -19.28 -9.06
C PHE A 243 -20.52 -20.45 -8.86
N GLU A 244 -20.55 -21.04 -7.66
CA GLU A 244 -21.49 -22.11 -7.30
C GLU A 244 -22.96 -21.67 -7.41
N GLN A 245 -23.25 -20.40 -7.11
CA GLN A 245 -24.58 -19.81 -7.25
C GLN A 245 -24.92 -19.34 -8.69
N GLY A 246 -23.98 -19.40 -9.63
CA GLY A 246 -24.15 -18.87 -10.99
C GLY A 246 -24.23 -17.33 -11.08
N THR A 247 -23.78 -16.61 -10.05
CA THR A 247 -23.86 -15.14 -9.92
C THR A 247 -22.51 -14.43 -10.06
N LEU A 248 -21.43 -15.15 -10.41
CA LEU A 248 -20.06 -14.61 -10.47
C LEU A 248 -19.92 -13.37 -11.37
N ASP A 249 -20.63 -13.32 -12.49
CA ASP A 249 -20.55 -12.20 -13.44
C ASP A 249 -21.57 -11.09 -13.17
N GLN A 250 -22.42 -11.23 -12.14
CA GLN A 250 -23.35 -10.18 -11.75
C GLN A 250 -22.58 -9.03 -11.11
N ALA A 251 -22.89 -7.79 -11.47
CA ALA A 251 -22.26 -6.63 -10.81
C ALA A 251 -22.84 -6.50 -9.40
N LEU A 252 -21.96 -6.29 -8.41
CA LEU A 252 -22.35 -5.90 -7.06
C LEU A 252 -21.94 -4.44 -6.84
N SER A 253 -22.78 -3.68 -6.16
CA SER A 253 -22.38 -2.42 -5.56
C SER A 253 -21.28 -2.65 -4.52
N THR A 254 -20.56 -1.59 -4.13
CA THR A 254 -19.53 -1.68 -3.09
C THR A 254 -20.11 -2.16 -1.75
N GLU A 255 -21.33 -1.71 -1.42
CA GLU A 255 -22.05 -2.15 -0.22
C GLU A 255 -22.38 -3.65 -0.27
N GLU A 256 -22.94 -4.13 -1.38
CA GLU A 256 -23.30 -5.54 -1.53
C GLU A 256 -22.08 -6.46 -1.48
N ASP A 257 -21.00 -6.09 -2.17
CA ASP A 257 -19.74 -6.85 -2.16
C ASP A 257 -19.13 -6.90 -0.75
N LEU A 258 -19.11 -5.77 -0.02
CA LEU A 258 -18.61 -5.71 1.34
C LEU A 258 -19.46 -6.56 2.29
N LYS A 259 -20.79 -6.41 2.24
CA LYS A 259 -21.73 -7.19 3.05
C LYS A 259 -21.56 -8.69 2.82
N PHE A 260 -21.42 -9.08 1.56
CA PHE A 260 -21.22 -10.47 1.17
C PHE A 260 -19.90 -11.04 1.72
N LYS A 261 -18.79 -10.29 1.59
CA LYS A 261 -17.50 -10.70 2.13
C LYS A 261 -17.49 -10.77 3.65
N ILE A 262 -18.12 -9.81 4.34
CA ILE A 262 -18.27 -9.85 5.81
C ILE A 262 -18.97 -11.13 6.25
N ALA A 263 -20.10 -11.48 5.63
CA ALA A 263 -20.83 -12.70 5.95
C ALA A 263 -19.99 -13.97 5.73
N LEU A 264 -19.16 -14.00 4.68
CA LEU A 264 -18.22 -15.11 4.45
C LEU A 264 -17.15 -15.20 5.55
N LEU A 265 -16.64 -14.06 6.03
CA LEU A 265 -15.64 -14.06 7.11
C LEU A 265 -16.27 -14.51 8.42
N GLU A 266 -17.49 -14.05 8.72
CA GLU A 266 -18.24 -14.46 9.90
C GLU A 266 -18.51 -15.97 9.93
N LYS A 267 -18.78 -16.57 8.77
CA LYS A 267 -19.01 -18.02 8.61
C LYS A 267 -17.72 -18.85 8.68
N THR A 268 -16.61 -18.31 8.17
CA THR A 268 -15.42 -19.11 7.83
C THR A 268 -14.25 -18.93 8.80
N TYR A 269 -14.07 -17.73 9.37
CA TYR A 269 -12.86 -17.43 10.14
C TYR A 269 -13.09 -17.64 11.65
N PRO A 270 -12.08 -18.15 12.37
CA PRO A 270 -12.10 -18.18 13.83
C PRO A 270 -12.16 -16.74 14.40
N GLU A 271 -12.65 -16.61 15.63
CA GLU A 271 -13.07 -15.32 16.20
C GLU A 271 -11.97 -14.25 16.19
N HIS A 272 -10.74 -14.59 16.56
CA HIS A 272 -9.66 -13.60 16.65
C HIS A 272 -9.19 -13.13 15.27
N LEU A 273 -8.98 -14.04 14.32
CA LEU A 273 -8.64 -13.73 12.93
C LEU A 273 -9.77 -12.98 12.24
N LYS A 274 -11.03 -13.36 12.46
CA LYS A 274 -12.21 -12.65 11.94
C LYS A 274 -12.19 -11.19 12.36
N ARG A 275 -12.01 -10.90 13.65
CA ARG A 275 -11.96 -9.52 14.18
C ARG A 275 -10.85 -8.69 13.54
N ILE A 276 -9.68 -9.28 13.29
CA ILE A 276 -8.56 -8.61 12.62
C ILE A 276 -8.85 -8.40 11.13
N ALA A 277 -9.33 -9.44 10.44
CA ALA A 277 -9.63 -9.37 9.01
C ALA A 277 -10.74 -8.35 8.71
N LEU A 278 -11.79 -8.29 9.53
CA LEU A 278 -12.86 -7.28 9.43
C LEU A 278 -12.32 -5.86 9.64
N PHE A 279 -11.46 -5.65 10.65
CA PHE A 279 -10.82 -4.36 10.89
C PHE A 279 -10.04 -3.88 9.67
N GLU A 280 -9.13 -4.71 9.17
CA GLU A 280 -8.27 -4.37 8.02
C GLU A 280 -9.11 -4.16 6.76
N MET A 281 -10.11 -5.01 6.51
CA MET A 281 -11.02 -4.88 5.36
C MET A 281 -11.82 -3.56 5.41
N ILE A 282 -12.39 -3.19 6.56
CA ILE A 282 -13.11 -1.92 6.72
C ILE A 282 -12.15 -0.74 6.54
N LYS A 283 -11.00 -0.76 7.21
CA LYS A 283 -9.98 0.29 7.12
C LYS A 283 -9.50 0.50 5.69
N TYR A 284 -9.24 -0.57 4.95
CA TYR A 284 -8.87 -0.52 3.55
C TYR A 284 -10.01 0.07 2.69
N THR A 285 -11.25 -0.34 2.95
CA THR A 285 -12.43 0.14 2.22
C THR A 285 -12.68 1.63 2.45
N ILE A 286 -12.45 2.15 3.68
CA ILE A 286 -12.52 3.59 3.96
C ILE A 286 -11.60 4.37 3.02
N GLY A 287 -10.36 3.92 2.84
CA GLY A 287 -9.38 4.59 1.99
C GLY A 287 -9.66 4.51 0.49
N LYS A 288 -10.64 3.72 0.06
CA LYS A 288 -10.98 3.46 -1.36
C LYS A 288 -12.42 3.78 -1.73
N SER A 289 -13.30 3.98 -0.75
CA SER A 289 -14.72 4.18 -1.04
C SER A 289 -14.97 5.54 -1.70
N LYS A 290 -15.80 5.53 -2.76
CA LYS A 290 -16.38 6.74 -3.35
C LYS A 290 -17.59 7.24 -2.56
N ASP A 291 -18.25 6.34 -1.84
CA ASP A 291 -19.42 6.63 -1.00
C ASP A 291 -19.15 6.12 0.42
N LEU A 292 -18.66 7.01 1.27
CA LEU A 292 -18.40 6.68 2.68
C LEU A 292 -19.69 6.52 3.49
N ALA A 293 -20.83 7.04 3.03
CA ALA A 293 -22.08 6.91 3.76
C ALA A 293 -22.53 5.45 3.78
N GLN A 294 -22.40 4.74 2.65
CA GLN A 294 -22.69 3.30 2.56
C GLN A 294 -21.78 2.44 3.44
N LEU A 295 -20.53 2.88 3.68
CA LEU A 295 -19.59 2.14 4.52
C LEU A 295 -19.85 2.30 6.03
N LYS A 296 -20.46 3.44 6.42
CA LYS A 296 -20.59 3.82 7.83
C LYS A 296 -21.30 2.76 8.69
N PRO A 297 -22.41 2.14 8.27
CA PRO A 297 -23.08 1.12 9.07
C PRO A 297 -22.18 -0.09 9.40
N PHE A 298 -21.36 -0.55 8.46
CA PHE A 298 -20.44 -1.66 8.69
C PHE A 298 -19.32 -1.30 9.66
N MET A 299 -18.81 -0.06 9.55
CA MET A 299 -17.82 0.46 10.50
C MET A 299 -18.41 0.57 11.90
N ASP A 300 -19.62 1.15 12.04
CA ASP A 300 -20.29 1.32 13.33
C ASP A 300 -20.60 -0.05 13.97
N ASP A 301 -21.08 -1.03 13.19
CA ASP A 301 -21.35 -2.40 13.65
C ASP A 301 -20.08 -3.10 14.13
N TYR A 302 -18.97 -3.00 13.38
CA TYR A 302 -17.68 -3.49 13.81
C TYR A 302 -17.20 -2.83 15.10
N ILE A 303 -17.35 -1.51 15.21
CA ILE A 303 -16.96 -0.75 16.41
C ILE A 303 -17.76 -1.22 17.62
N ALA A 304 -19.08 -1.39 17.47
CA ALA A 304 -19.97 -1.80 18.54
C ALA A 304 -19.69 -3.24 19.03
N LYS A 305 -19.36 -4.16 18.12
CA LYS A 305 -19.16 -5.59 18.43
C LYS A 305 -17.73 -5.93 18.83
N TYR A 306 -16.74 -5.31 18.20
CA TYR A 306 -15.39 -5.86 18.13
C TYR A 306 -14.25 -4.91 18.52
N ALA A 307 -14.38 -3.61 18.21
CA ALA A 307 -13.24 -2.70 18.28
C ALA A 307 -12.74 -2.46 19.71
N THR A 308 -11.41 -2.44 19.85
CA THR A 308 -10.74 -1.76 20.97
C THR A 308 -10.84 -0.24 20.82
N GLU A 309 -10.59 0.52 21.89
CA GLU A 309 -10.56 1.99 21.81
C GLU A 309 -9.53 2.51 20.79
N ILE A 310 -8.39 1.82 20.64
CA ILE A 310 -7.38 2.16 19.62
C ILE A 310 -7.96 1.96 18.22
N GLN A 311 -8.56 0.79 17.95
CA GLN A 311 -9.15 0.50 16.64
C GLN A 311 -10.32 1.43 16.31
N LYS A 312 -11.19 1.71 17.28
CA LYS A 312 -12.29 2.67 17.14
C LYS A 312 -11.77 4.04 16.75
N LYS A 313 -10.73 4.52 17.44
CA LYS A 313 -10.07 5.79 17.10
C LYS A 313 -9.48 5.75 15.69
N GLU A 314 -8.75 4.69 15.34
CA GLU A 314 -8.14 4.56 14.01
C GLU A 314 -9.19 4.59 12.89
N LEU A 315 -10.27 3.82 13.02
CA LEU A 315 -11.35 3.80 12.03
C LEU A 315 -12.08 5.14 11.95
N THR A 316 -12.37 5.76 13.10
CA THR A 316 -13.05 7.06 13.15
C THR A 316 -12.17 8.16 12.52
N ASP A 317 -10.88 8.20 12.82
CA ASP A 317 -9.95 9.17 12.24
C ASP A 317 -9.81 8.96 10.73
N ALA A 318 -9.69 7.70 10.28
CA ALA A 318 -9.63 7.37 8.86
C ALA A 318 -10.92 7.78 8.14
N TYR A 319 -12.08 7.49 8.74
CA TYR A 319 -13.39 7.87 8.21
C TYR A 319 -13.53 9.39 8.11
N LEU A 320 -13.26 10.13 9.19
CA LEU A 320 -13.37 11.60 9.20
C LEU A 320 -12.39 12.27 8.24
N LYS A 321 -11.19 11.69 8.08
CA LYS A 321 -10.22 12.18 7.09
C LYS A 321 -10.78 12.06 5.67
N MET A 322 -11.37 10.92 5.33
CA MET A 322 -11.95 10.69 4.01
C MET A 322 -13.28 11.43 3.83
N ASP A 323 -14.11 11.54 4.87
CA ASP A 323 -15.40 12.23 4.82
C ASP A 323 -15.24 13.69 4.47
N LYS A 324 -14.19 14.36 4.96
CA LYS A 324 -13.84 15.75 4.58
C LYS A 324 -13.63 15.93 3.08
N LEU A 325 -13.35 14.86 2.34
CA LEU A 325 -13.12 14.85 0.90
C LEU A 325 -14.27 14.21 0.11
N SER A 326 -15.37 13.86 0.78
CA SER A 326 -16.59 13.37 0.12
C SER A 326 -17.25 14.44 -0.74
N SER A 327 -18.10 13.98 -1.67
CA SER A 327 -18.97 14.85 -2.46
C SER A 327 -19.79 15.79 -1.56
N GLY A 328 -19.91 17.05 -1.96
CA GLY A 328 -20.61 18.11 -1.23
C GLY A 328 -19.80 18.78 -0.11
N LYS A 329 -18.63 18.25 0.30
CA LYS A 329 -17.75 18.96 1.24
C LYS A 329 -17.00 20.10 0.57
N MET A 330 -16.58 21.09 1.35
CA MET A 330 -15.76 22.18 0.83
C MET A 330 -14.39 21.64 0.38
N ALA A 331 -13.97 21.98 -0.83
CA ALA A 331 -12.66 21.57 -1.34
C ALA A 331 -11.53 22.23 -0.54
N PRO A 332 -10.40 21.53 -0.28
CA PRO A 332 -9.26 22.15 0.38
C PRO A 332 -8.80 23.42 -0.33
N GLU A 333 -8.62 24.50 0.43
CA GLU A 333 -8.14 25.77 -0.11
C GLU A 333 -6.65 25.71 -0.41
N PHE A 334 -6.23 26.37 -1.49
CA PHE A 334 -4.84 26.53 -1.84
C PHE A 334 -4.60 27.78 -2.67
N THR A 335 -3.34 28.21 -2.68
CA THR A 335 -2.78 29.22 -3.58
C THR A 335 -1.42 28.71 -4.03
N LEU A 336 -1.21 28.62 -5.34
CA LEU A 336 0.02 28.11 -5.94
C LEU A 336 0.50 29.05 -7.06
N LYS A 337 1.76 28.89 -7.46
CA LYS A 337 2.37 29.68 -8.54
C LYS A 337 2.01 29.11 -9.91
N SER A 338 1.60 29.97 -10.84
CA SER A 338 1.42 29.65 -12.26
C SER A 338 2.75 29.60 -13.02
N LEU A 339 2.71 29.25 -14.30
CA LEU A 339 3.87 29.31 -15.21
C LEU A 339 4.52 30.69 -15.28
N GLU A 340 3.71 31.74 -15.17
CA GLU A 340 4.10 33.14 -15.18
C GLU A 340 4.52 33.65 -13.79
N GLY A 341 4.50 32.78 -12.76
CA GLY A 341 4.83 33.14 -11.37
C GLY A 341 3.72 33.89 -10.64
N LYS A 342 2.50 33.94 -11.19
CA LYS A 342 1.35 34.56 -10.53
C LYS A 342 0.75 33.62 -9.49
N ASP A 343 0.23 34.20 -8.41
CA ASP A 343 -0.58 33.44 -7.45
C ASP A 343 -1.94 33.14 -8.05
N VAL A 344 -2.33 31.86 -8.01
CA VAL A 344 -3.64 31.38 -8.45
C VAL A 344 -4.21 30.54 -7.32
N SER A 345 -5.43 30.87 -6.90
CA SER A 345 -6.15 30.20 -5.84
C SER A 345 -7.38 29.45 -6.38
N LEU A 346 -7.80 28.37 -5.72
CA LEU A 346 -9.03 27.67 -6.11
C LEU A 346 -10.27 28.58 -6.06
N LYS A 347 -10.28 29.56 -5.16
CA LYS A 347 -11.37 30.55 -5.03
C LYS A 347 -11.52 31.43 -6.27
N ASP A 348 -10.48 31.59 -7.08
CA ASP A 348 -10.52 32.41 -8.30
C ASP A 348 -11.44 31.79 -9.37
N PHE A 349 -11.81 30.51 -9.19
CA PHE A 349 -12.70 29.75 -10.07
C PHE A 349 -14.10 29.54 -9.50
N ARG A 350 -14.50 30.27 -8.43
CA ARG A 350 -15.87 30.21 -7.93
C ARG A 350 -16.87 30.58 -9.03
N GLY A 351 -18.00 29.87 -9.08
CA GLY A 351 -18.97 29.96 -10.16
C GLY A 351 -18.68 29.04 -11.37
N LYS A 352 -17.51 28.37 -11.40
CA LYS A 352 -17.11 27.45 -12.47
C LYS A 352 -16.91 26.04 -11.94
N VAL A 353 -17.05 25.04 -12.81
CA VAL A 353 -16.60 23.68 -12.55
C VAL A 353 -15.11 23.59 -12.85
N VAL A 354 -14.34 23.03 -11.92
CA VAL A 354 -12.89 22.87 -12.05
C VAL A 354 -12.55 21.39 -12.13
N TYR A 355 -11.97 20.95 -13.25
CA TYR A 355 -11.36 19.63 -13.39
C TYR A 355 -9.87 19.75 -13.06
N ILE A 356 -9.47 19.16 -11.93
CA ILE A 356 -8.11 19.17 -11.41
C ILE A 356 -7.39 17.90 -11.84
N ASP A 357 -6.17 18.04 -12.35
CA ASP A 357 -5.25 16.95 -12.69
C ASP A 357 -3.95 17.08 -11.87
N PHE A 358 -3.73 16.15 -10.95
CA PHE A 358 -2.49 16.04 -10.18
C PHE A 358 -1.47 15.18 -10.94
N TRP A 359 -0.33 15.78 -11.28
CA TRP A 359 0.65 15.17 -12.17
C TRP A 359 2.10 15.52 -11.82
N ALA A 360 3.05 14.98 -12.59
CA ALA A 360 4.45 15.40 -12.58
C ALA A 360 5.14 15.09 -13.92
N SER A 361 6.24 15.80 -14.22
CA SER A 361 7.03 15.64 -15.45
C SER A 361 7.60 14.22 -15.63
N TRP A 362 7.85 13.52 -14.52
CA TRP A 362 8.36 12.14 -14.48
C TRP A 362 7.25 11.08 -14.47
N CYS A 363 5.97 11.48 -14.42
CA CYS A 363 4.84 10.55 -14.43
C CYS A 363 4.44 10.19 -15.87
N SER A 364 4.98 9.08 -16.40
CA SER A 364 4.67 8.61 -17.75
C SER A 364 3.16 8.42 -18.02
N PRO A 365 2.36 7.79 -17.12
CA PRO A 365 0.92 7.67 -17.33
C PRO A 365 0.18 9.01 -17.36
N CYS A 366 0.61 10.00 -16.55
CA CYS A 366 0.03 11.33 -16.55
C CYS A 366 0.25 12.01 -17.92
N ARG A 367 1.50 11.99 -18.41
CA ARG A 367 1.86 12.56 -19.71
C ARG A 367 1.12 11.88 -20.87
N TYR A 368 0.86 10.58 -20.77
CA TYR A 368 0.03 9.88 -21.75
C TYR A 368 -1.40 10.44 -21.81
N GLU A 369 -2.06 10.64 -20.67
CA GLU A 369 -3.41 11.21 -20.60
C GLU A 369 -3.43 12.66 -21.12
N MET A 370 -2.40 13.44 -20.83
CA MET A 370 -2.27 14.83 -21.30
C MET A 370 -2.07 14.95 -22.81
N LYS A 371 -1.35 14.02 -23.45
CA LYS A 371 -1.17 14.02 -24.91
C LYS A 371 -2.40 13.48 -25.64
N ASN A 372 -3.06 12.46 -25.09
CA ASN A 372 -4.04 11.66 -25.84
C ASN A 372 -5.49 11.85 -25.38
N GLY A 373 -5.70 12.15 -24.10
CA GLY A 373 -7.02 12.32 -23.47
C GLY A 373 -7.43 13.77 -23.33
N SER A 374 -6.61 14.61 -22.68
CA SER A 374 -6.93 16.01 -22.40
C SER A 374 -7.33 16.83 -23.64
N PRO A 375 -6.68 16.73 -24.81
CA PRO A 375 -7.08 17.50 -25.98
C PRO A 375 -8.50 17.15 -26.46
N LYS A 376 -8.88 15.87 -26.37
CA LYS A 376 -10.24 15.42 -26.70
C LYS A 376 -11.24 15.97 -25.71
N LEU A 377 -10.91 15.95 -24.42
CA LEU A 377 -11.77 16.49 -23.37
C LEU A 377 -11.94 18.01 -23.51
N HIS A 378 -10.85 18.75 -23.73
CA HIS A 378 -10.88 20.20 -23.97
C HIS A 378 -11.76 20.55 -25.17
N ALA A 379 -11.63 19.81 -26.27
CA ALA A 379 -12.45 20.03 -27.46
C ALA A 379 -13.97 19.91 -27.18
N LYS A 380 -14.38 19.07 -26.22
CA LYS A 380 -15.80 18.94 -25.82
C LYS A 380 -16.33 20.14 -25.04
N PHE A 381 -15.45 20.91 -24.40
CA PHE A 381 -15.81 22.05 -23.54
C PHE A 381 -15.22 23.38 -24.02
N LYS A 382 -14.65 23.43 -25.23
CA LYS A 382 -13.95 24.62 -25.78
C LYS A 382 -14.78 25.91 -25.75
N ASP A 383 -16.10 25.78 -25.94
CA ASP A 383 -17.05 26.91 -25.99
C ASP A 383 -17.71 27.17 -24.62
N ASN A 384 -17.39 26.36 -23.61
CA ASN A 384 -17.97 26.46 -22.27
C ASN A 384 -17.00 27.14 -21.29
N LYS A 385 -17.21 28.44 -21.05
CA LYS A 385 -16.40 29.25 -20.13
C LYS A 385 -16.59 28.91 -18.66
N ASP A 386 -17.57 28.08 -18.32
CA ASP A 386 -17.86 27.64 -16.95
C ASP A 386 -17.09 26.36 -16.57
N VAL A 387 -16.22 25.85 -17.45
CA VAL A 387 -15.31 24.73 -17.18
C VAL A 387 -13.86 25.21 -17.19
N VAL A 388 -13.10 24.82 -16.16
CA VAL A 388 -11.67 25.10 -16.02
C VAL A 388 -10.90 23.80 -15.91
N PHE A 389 -9.86 23.65 -16.70
CA PHE A 389 -8.88 22.56 -16.59
C PHE A 389 -7.64 23.06 -15.84
N LEU A 390 -7.38 22.48 -14.67
CA LEU A 390 -6.35 22.92 -13.74
C LEU A 390 -5.34 21.80 -13.47
N TYR A 391 -4.09 22.00 -13.89
CA TYR A 391 -3.02 21.04 -13.77
C TYR A 391 -2.12 21.40 -12.59
N ILE A 392 -2.11 20.57 -11.54
CA ILE A 392 -1.31 20.77 -10.34
C ILE A 392 -0.13 19.81 -10.36
N SER A 393 1.06 20.34 -10.62
CA SER A 393 2.29 19.56 -10.61
C SER A 393 2.86 19.39 -9.20
N VAL A 394 3.31 18.17 -8.90
CA VAL A 394 4.10 17.82 -7.71
C VAL A 394 5.60 17.67 -8.04
N ASP A 395 6.08 18.28 -9.12
CA ASP A 395 7.51 18.33 -9.45
C ASP A 395 8.30 19.14 -8.41
N SER A 396 9.56 18.76 -8.18
CA SER A 396 10.47 19.53 -7.33
C SER A 396 11.28 20.56 -8.12
N LYS A 397 11.42 20.35 -9.44
CA LYS A 397 12.25 21.17 -10.34
C LYS A 397 11.36 21.92 -11.33
N ILE A 398 11.40 23.25 -11.25
CA ILE A 398 10.62 24.15 -12.11
C ILE A 398 10.94 23.91 -13.59
N ASP A 399 12.21 23.73 -13.96
CA ASP A 399 12.61 23.56 -15.37
C ASP A 399 12.10 22.26 -15.98
N ALA A 400 12.10 21.16 -15.23
CA ALA A 400 11.58 19.89 -15.68
C ALA A 400 10.05 19.97 -15.93
N TRP A 401 9.34 20.62 -15.01
CA TRP A 401 7.91 20.90 -15.14
C TRP A 401 7.59 21.76 -16.36
N LYS A 402 8.26 22.91 -16.53
CA LYS A 402 8.09 23.81 -17.68
C LYS A 402 8.41 23.11 -18.99
N LYS A 403 9.50 22.34 -19.03
CA LYS A 403 9.89 21.56 -20.21
C LYS A 403 8.84 20.53 -20.59
N ALA A 404 8.31 19.77 -19.62
CA ALA A 404 7.28 18.76 -19.90
C ALA A 404 6.00 19.38 -20.48
N ILE A 405 5.57 20.54 -19.96
CA ILE A 405 4.41 21.28 -20.51
C ILE A 405 4.66 21.68 -21.96
N ALA A 406 5.83 22.23 -22.26
CA ALA A 406 6.19 22.65 -23.61
C ALA A 406 6.29 21.45 -24.59
N ASP A 407 6.97 20.38 -24.17
CA ASP A 407 7.17 19.17 -24.98
C ASP A 407 5.84 18.49 -25.33
N ASP A 408 4.86 18.54 -24.42
CA ASP A 408 3.56 17.88 -24.58
C ASP A 408 2.45 18.80 -25.06
N LYS A 409 2.73 20.10 -25.17
CA LYS A 409 1.76 21.13 -25.58
C LYS A 409 0.50 21.08 -24.72
N ILE A 410 0.67 20.98 -23.41
CA ILE A 410 -0.45 20.83 -22.47
C ILE A 410 -1.12 22.20 -22.33
N GLU A 411 -2.33 22.33 -22.86
CA GLU A 411 -3.14 23.55 -22.71
C GLU A 411 -3.84 23.57 -21.35
N GLY A 412 -4.16 24.75 -20.82
CA GLY A 412 -4.87 24.91 -19.55
C GLY A 412 -4.08 25.71 -18.52
N ILE A 413 -4.57 25.70 -17.27
CA ILE A 413 -3.93 26.45 -16.17
C ILE A 413 -2.98 25.52 -15.44
N HIS A 414 -1.70 25.89 -15.39
CA HIS A 414 -0.64 25.08 -14.81
C HIS A 414 -0.13 25.69 -13.52
N LEU A 415 -0.20 24.93 -12.43
CA LEU A 415 0.25 25.32 -11.10
C LEU A 415 1.32 24.37 -10.59
N LEU A 416 2.24 24.88 -9.78
CA LEU A 416 3.32 24.10 -9.17
C LEU A 416 3.22 24.11 -7.65
N SER A 417 3.13 22.92 -7.04
CA SER A 417 3.24 22.71 -5.59
C SER A 417 4.68 22.71 -5.08
N GLN A 418 5.63 22.41 -5.98
CA GLN A 418 7.06 22.34 -5.72
C GLN A 418 7.43 21.32 -4.63
N ALA A 419 7.22 20.03 -4.91
CA ALA A 419 7.39 18.94 -3.95
C ALA A 419 8.28 17.81 -4.51
N LYS A 420 8.81 16.93 -3.66
CA LYS A 420 9.59 15.77 -4.15
C LYS A 420 8.71 14.60 -4.58
N SER A 421 7.47 14.55 -4.11
CA SER A 421 6.47 13.52 -4.39
C SER A 421 5.06 14.03 -4.06
N SER A 422 4.03 13.26 -4.43
CA SER A 422 2.65 13.48 -3.96
C SER A 422 2.56 13.44 -2.43
N SER A 423 3.31 12.55 -1.78
CA SER A 423 3.37 12.44 -0.33
C SER A 423 4.08 13.60 0.36
N ASP A 424 4.74 14.49 -0.37
CA ASP A 424 5.42 15.68 0.16
C ASP A 424 4.68 16.98 -0.16
N SER A 425 3.84 16.97 -1.20
CA SER A 425 3.06 18.13 -1.65
C SER A 425 1.94 18.47 -0.66
N PRO A 426 1.90 19.69 -0.08
CA PRO A 426 0.84 20.09 0.85
C PRO A 426 -0.56 19.98 0.24
N ILE A 427 -0.73 20.39 -1.02
CA ILE A 427 -2.02 20.30 -1.71
C ILE A 427 -2.42 18.86 -2.03
N ALA A 428 -1.47 18.01 -2.43
CA ALA A 428 -1.73 16.60 -2.67
C ALA A 428 -2.15 15.90 -1.36
N LYS A 429 -1.49 16.20 -0.24
CA LYS A 429 -1.91 15.72 1.09
C LYS A 429 -3.32 16.19 1.46
N ALA A 430 -3.63 17.45 1.19
CA ALA A 430 -4.94 18.02 1.50
C ALA A 430 -6.07 17.31 0.75
N PHE A 431 -5.81 16.88 -0.49
CA PHE A 431 -6.73 16.06 -1.31
C PHE A 431 -6.57 14.55 -1.09
N ASN A 432 -5.73 14.12 -0.14
CA ASN A 432 -5.36 12.73 0.13
C ASN A 432 -4.84 11.95 -1.10
N VAL A 433 -4.11 12.63 -1.98
CA VAL A 433 -3.48 12.05 -3.17
C VAL A 433 -2.26 11.24 -2.77
N SER A 434 -2.40 9.92 -2.74
CA SER A 434 -1.31 8.98 -2.41
C SER A 434 -0.49 8.55 -3.63
N GLY A 435 -1.00 8.78 -4.86
CA GLY A 435 -0.31 8.47 -6.11
C GLY A 435 -0.88 9.30 -7.26
N ILE A 436 -0.12 9.41 -8.35
CA ILE A 436 -0.51 10.11 -9.57
C ILE A 436 -0.50 9.14 -10.77
N PRO A 437 -1.33 9.35 -11.80
CA PRO A 437 -2.29 10.45 -11.95
C PRO A 437 -3.48 10.36 -10.98
N HIS A 438 -3.99 11.52 -10.57
CA HIS A 438 -5.20 11.64 -9.76
C HIS A 438 -6.01 12.85 -10.21
N TYR A 439 -7.33 12.71 -10.24
CA TYR A 439 -8.22 13.74 -10.78
C TYR A 439 -9.33 14.08 -9.79
N ALA A 440 -9.73 15.34 -9.76
CA ALA A 440 -10.88 15.79 -8.97
C ALA A 440 -11.76 16.74 -9.80
N ILE A 441 -13.05 16.76 -9.50
CA ILE A 441 -14.01 17.73 -10.03
C ILE A 441 -14.52 18.55 -8.85
N ILE A 442 -14.36 19.87 -8.95
CA ILE A 442 -14.90 20.83 -8.00
C ILE A 442 -16.11 21.52 -8.65
N GLY A 443 -17.23 21.55 -7.93
CA GLY A 443 -18.45 22.22 -8.37
C GLY A 443 -18.35 23.75 -8.28
N ARG A 444 -19.34 24.42 -8.87
CA ARG A 444 -19.41 25.89 -8.98
C ARG A 444 -19.39 26.61 -7.63
N ASN A 445 -19.94 25.98 -6.59
CA ASN A 445 -19.96 26.50 -5.22
C ASN A 445 -18.64 26.26 -4.45
N GLY A 446 -17.61 25.70 -5.11
CA GLY A 446 -16.33 25.39 -4.48
C GLY A 446 -16.30 24.08 -3.68
N ARG A 447 -17.40 23.33 -3.67
CA ARG A 447 -17.48 22.02 -3.03
C ARG A 447 -16.97 20.94 -3.97
N ILE A 448 -16.45 19.86 -3.40
CA ILE A 448 -16.03 18.67 -4.12
C ILE A 448 -17.27 18.06 -4.77
N PHE A 449 -17.24 17.87 -6.08
CA PHE A 449 -18.21 17.02 -6.78
C PHE A 449 -17.72 15.57 -6.77
N ASP A 450 -16.44 15.37 -7.09
CA ASP A 450 -15.78 14.06 -7.17
C ASP A 450 -14.29 14.21 -6.83
N ASN A 451 -13.81 13.52 -5.79
CA ASN A 451 -12.39 13.52 -5.42
C ASN A 451 -11.64 12.27 -5.93
N ASP A 452 -12.26 11.47 -6.79
CA ASP A 452 -11.62 10.36 -7.51
C ASP A 452 -12.21 10.29 -8.93
N ALA A 453 -12.08 11.43 -9.62
CA ALA A 453 -12.70 11.65 -10.90
C ALA A 453 -12.07 10.76 -11.99
N PRO A 454 -12.86 10.38 -13.01
CA PRO A 454 -12.35 9.61 -14.14
C PRO A 454 -11.29 10.38 -14.95
N ARG A 455 -10.46 9.62 -15.68
CA ARG A 455 -9.35 10.14 -16.46
C ARG A 455 -9.82 10.93 -17.69
N PRO A 456 -9.01 11.86 -18.23
CA PRO A 456 -9.40 12.63 -19.41
C PRO A 456 -9.74 11.78 -20.64
N SER A 457 -9.10 10.62 -20.80
CA SER A 457 -9.35 9.70 -21.91
C SER A 457 -10.64 8.87 -21.79
N GLN A 458 -11.31 8.88 -20.64
CA GLN A 458 -12.53 8.09 -20.42
C GLN A 458 -13.77 8.90 -20.79
N ASP A 459 -14.69 8.30 -21.57
CA ASP A 459 -15.91 8.99 -22.03
C ASP A 459 -16.80 9.48 -20.88
N ILE A 460 -16.83 8.73 -19.78
CA ILE A 460 -17.59 9.09 -18.57
C ILE A 460 -17.18 10.44 -17.98
N THR A 461 -15.95 10.91 -18.23
CA THR A 461 -15.45 12.20 -17.73
C THR A 461 -16.26 13.38 -18.25
N VAL A 462 -16.69 13.32 -19.52
CA VAL A 462 -17.55 14.35 -20.11
C VAL A 462 -18.89 14.38 -19.38
N THR A 463 -19.48 13.22 -19.10
CA THR A 463 -20.74 13.10 -18.38
C THR A 463 -20.62 13.67 -16.96
N ARG A 464 -19.55 13.31 -16.23
CA ARG A 464 -19.32 13.79 -14.85
C ARG A 464 -19.16 15.31 -14.78
N ILE A 465 -18.43 15.93 -15.71
CA ILE A 465 -18.31 17.40 -15.77
C ILE A 465 -19.66 18.06 -16.08
N LYS A 466 -20.47 17.48 -16.98
CA LYS A 466 -21.82 17.99 -17.27
C LYS A 466 -22.76 17.87 -16.07
N GLU A 467 -22.69 16.78 -15.32
CA GLU A 467 -23.45 16.62 -14.07
C GLU A 467 -23.04 17.69 -13.04
N ALA A 468 -21.75 17.95 -12.88
CA ALA A 468 -21.25 19.00 -12.00
C ALA A 468 -21.69 20.41 -12.44
N LEU A 469 -21.81 20.67 -13.74
CA LEU A 469 -22.33 21.94 -14.28
C LEU A 469 -23.82 22.13 -13.98
N ASN A 470 -24.58 21.03 -13.96
CA ASN A 470 -26.03 21.02 -13.77
C ASN A 470 -26.46 20.96 -12.30
N GLN A 471 -25.54 20.70 -11.36
CA GLN A 471 -25.86 20.78 -9.93
C GLN A 471 -26.22 22.22 -9.56
N ALA A 472 -27.38 22.38 -8.90
CA ALA A 472 -27.80 23.65 -8.33
C ALA A 472 -26.75 24.16 -7.32
N ASN A 473 -26.48 25.46 -7.36
CA ASN A 473 -25.43 26.11 -6.56
C ASN A 473 -25.62 25.95 -5.05
#